data_AF-A0A6M0IDM2-F1
#
_entry.id   AF-A0A6M0IDM2-F1
#
_cell.length_a   1.000
_cell.length_b   1.000
_cell.length_c   1.000
_cell.angle_alpha   90.00
_cell.angle_beta   90.00
_cell.angle_gamma   90.00
#
_symmetry.space_group_name_H-M   'P 1'
#
loop_
_entity.id
_entity.type
_entity.pdbx_description
1 polymer ?
#
loop_
_entity_poly.entity_id
_entity_poly.type
_entity_poly.pdbx_seq_one_letter_code
_entity_poly.pdbx_strand_id
1 'polypeptide(L)'
;MKNNLLSLLLFLGCAIATQLMSQRVWAQTASASMTLEQLTAIKAIKVANLDKDTYFKSGGFILDRYEERPAYVFAFSDGVTRKIYLYKVFTAADTKELGLLAVYKNEKTGVVKPFVIPGASADRKAWDAYIDDLKYVGEKEPGLMPTLTFVLSREMAGLLSGGTGKSDEGGAKKKEEYNFCFAANAPITLADGSSKSISAVKAGDVVLGYDAKTKTLTPTHVTKVDAHEGDFTLAGVWLSWVNELTADNHNGLTAPVLLEATANHPVMTATGRKALGEVQPGEILYRYDAATNGVSAYKVVRAEKAVHSVKNVYNLVTESGAYLVGETVVLDK
;
A
#
# COMPACT_ATOMS: atom_id res chain seq x y z
N MET A 1 39.29 -33.84 36.56
CA MET A 1 38.29 -33.96 35.48
C MET A 1 36.86 -34.01 36.06
N LYS A 2 36.35 -32.94 36.68
CA LYS A 2 35.01 -32.96 37.34
C LYS A 2 34.06 -31.79 37.00
N ASN A 3 34.45 -30.84 36.14
CA ASN A 3 33.61 -29.65 35.85
C ASN A 3 32.94 -29.64 34.46
N ASN A 4 32.99 -30.73 33.68
CA ASN A 4 32.44 -30.72 32.32
C ASN A 4 30.96 -31.12 32.22
N LEU A 5 30.38 -31.76 33.25
CA LEU A 5 29.03 -32.33 33.15
C LEU A 5 27.94 -31.25 33.19
N LEU A 6 28.10 -30.23 34.04
CA LEU A 6 27.12 -29.15 34.20
C LEU A 6 27.07 -28.24 32.97
N SER A 7 28.23 -27.96 32.38
CA SER A 7 28.32 -27.16 31.14
C SER A 7 27.68 -27.90 29.96
N LEU A 8 27.87 -29.22 29.87
CA LEU A 8 27.24 -30.05 28.83
C LEU A 8 25.70 -30.07 28.95
N LEU A 9 25.18 -30.15 30.17
CA LEU A 9 23.73 -30.16 30.43
C LEU A 9 23.08 -28.79 30.12
N LEU A 10 23.76 -27.69 30.42
CA LEU A 10 23.29 -26.34 30.07
C LEU A 10 23.27 -26.12 28.55
N PHE A 11 24.28 -26.60 27.83
CA PHE A 11 24.30 -26.55 26.37
C PHE A 11 23.19 -27.41 25.75
N LEU A 12 22.94 -28.60 26.28
CA LEU A 12 21.86 -29.47 25.80
C LEU A 12 20.47 -28.85 26.06
N GLY A 13 20.28 -28.23 27.23
CA GLY A 13 19.05 -27.50 27.57
C GLY A 13 18.80 -26.31 26.65
N CYS A 14 19.83 -25.51 26.36
CA CYS A 14 19.72 -24.40 25.41
C CYS A 14 19.45 -24.87 23.97
N ALA A 15 20.04 -25.97 23.52
CA ALA A 15 19.81 -26.52 22.18
C ALA A 15 18.37 -27.04 22.00
N ILE A 16 17.82 -27.69 23.03
CA ILE A 16 16.43 -28.17 23.01
C ILE A 16 15.45 -26.99 23.07
N ALA A 17 15.74 -25.96 23.87
CA ALA A 17 14.93 -24.75 23.94
C ALA A 17 14.91 -23.96 22.62
N THR A 18 16.04 -23.86 21.91
CA THR A 18 16.09 -23.20 20.60
C THR A 18 15.39 -24.00 19.51
N GLN A 19 15.42 -25.34 19.55
CA GLN A 19 14.63 -26.19 18.64
C GLN A 19 13.11 -26.11 18.89
N LEU A 20 12.68 -25.99 20.14
CA LEU A 20 11.26 -25.83 20.46
C LEU A 20 10.76 -24.41 20.12
N MET A 21 11.61 -23.40 20.26
CA MET A 21 11.32 -22.02 19.82
C MET A 21 11.27 -21.92 18.28
N SER A 22 12.18 -22.57 17.55
CA SER A 22 12.16 -22.56 16.08
C SER A 22 10.94 -23.29 15.50
N GLN A 23 10.49 -24.38 16.12
CA GLN A 23 9.24 -25.05 15.73
C GLN A 23 8.00 -24.19 15.97
N ARG A 24 7.95 -23.39 17.04
CA ARG A 24 6.84 -22.44 17.27
C ARG A 24 6.86 -21.25 16.31
N VAL A 25 8.05 -20.75 15.95
CA VAL A 25 8.21 -19.70 14.92
C VAL A 25 7.82 -20.23 13.54
N TRP A 26 8.11 -21.49 13.21
CA TRP A 26 7.65 -22.12 11.97
C TRP A 26 6.13 -22.38 11.96
N ALA A 27 5.52 -22.71 13.11
CA ALA A 27 4.07 -22.85 13.21
C ALA A 27 3.32 -21.51 13.10
N GLN A 28 3.93 -20.38 13.51
CA GLN A 28 3.40 -19.03 13.24
C GLN A 28 3.70 -18.52 11.82
N THR A 29 4.55 -19.22 11.06
CA THR A 29 4.86 -18.92 9.66
C THR A 29 4.08 -19.82 8.69
N ALA A 30 3.00 -20.46 9.16
CA ALA A 30 1.94 -20.92 8.26
C ALA A 30 1.25 -19.67 7.67
N SER A 31 1.88 -19.10 6.64
CA SER A 31 1.21 -18.23 5.67
C SER A 31 -0.14 -18.86 5.35
N ALA A 32 -1.24 -18.13 5.51
CA ALA A 32 -2.54 -18.72 5.18
C ALA A 32 -2.52 -18.88 3.68
N SER A 33 -2.51 -20.12 3.28
CA SER A 33 -2.74 -20.55 1.94
C SER A 33 -4.25 -20.71 1.81
N MET A 34 -4.86 -20.12 0.78
CA MET A 34 -6.24 -20.46 0.43
C MET A 34 -6.30 -21.96 0.12
N THR A 35 -7.19 -22.70 0.79
CA THR A 35 -7.44 -24.12 0.49
C THR A 35 -8.48 -24.27 -0.64
N LEU A 36 -8.57 -25.47 -1.22
CA LEU A 36 -9.58 -25.76 -2.25
C LEU A 36 -11.02 -25.61 -1.73
N GLU A 37 -11.26 -26.01 -0.47
CA GLU A 37 -12.56 -25.88 0.18
C GLU A 37 -12.93 -24.41 0.37
N GLN A 38 -11.97 -23.58 0.79
CA GLN A 38 -12.16 -22.14 0.92
C GLN A 38 -12.45 -21.50 -0.45
N LEU A 39 -11.69 -21.85 -1.48
CA LEU A 39 -11.93 -21.36 -2.85
C LEU A 39 -13.36 -21.68 -3.31
N THR A 40 -13.79 -22.93 -3.10
CA THR A 40 -15.14 -23.39 -3.47
C THR A 40 -16.22 -22.64 -2.69
N ALA A 41 -16.00 -22.41 -1.40
CA ALA A 41 -16.91 -21.67 -0.54
C ALA A 41 -17.01 -20.19 -0.97
N ILE A 42 -15.88 -19.52 -1.25
CA ILE A 42 -15.83 -18.13 -1.72
C ILE A 42 -16.57 -18.00 -3.05
N LYS A 43 -16.33 -18.92 -3.98
CA LYS A 43 -16.99 -18.93 -5.29
C LYS A 43 -18.52 -19.09 -5.21
N ALA A 44 -19.02 -19.76 -4.16
CA ALA A 44 -20.45 -19.93 -3.93
C ALA A 44 -21.13 -18.69 -3.32
N ILE A 45 -20.36 -17.69 -2.88
CA ILE A 45 -20.91 -16.47 -2.29
C ILE A 45 -21.67 -15.67 -3.35
N LYS A 46 -22.93 -15.37 -3.05
CA LYS A 46 -23.77 -14.50 -3.86
C LYS A 46 -23.71 -13.09 -3.29
N VAL A 47 -23.30 -12.14 -4.11
CA VAL A 47 -23.41 -10.70 -3.79
C VAL A 47 -24.81 -10.24 -4.17
N ALA A 48 -25.56 -9.67 -3.23
CA ALA A 48 -26.94 -9.28 -3.46
C ALA A 48 -27.04 -8.06 -4.39
N ASN A 49 -26.18 -7.06 -4.18
CA ASN A 49 -26.08 -5.87 -5.00
C ASN A 49 -24.62 -5.54 -5.34
N LEU A 50 -24.19 -5.93 -6.54
CA LEU A 50 -22.82 -5.72 -7.00
C LEU A 50 -22.39 -4.25 -7.03
N ASP A 51 -23.31 -3.31 -7.18
CA ASP A 51 -23.00 -1.87 -7.24
C ASP A 51 -22.96 -1.19 -5.86
N LYS A 52 -23.54 -1.81 -4.82
CA LYS A 52 -23.66 -1.22 -3.48
C LYS A 52 -22.95 -2.00 -2.38
N ASP A 53 -22.86 -3.31 -2.51
CA ASP A 53 -22.27 -4.18 -1.50
C ASP A 53 -20.75 -4.18 -1.66
N THR A 54 -20.11 -3.09 -1.22
CA THR A 54 -18.66 -2.93 -1.31
C THR A 54 -17.93 -3.61 -0.17
N TYR A 55 -18.55 -3.77 1.00
CA TYR A 55 -17.96 -4.46 2.15
C TYR A 55 -19.02 -5.32 2.84
N PHE A 56 -18.79 -6.63 2.95
CA PHE A 56 -19.71 -7.51 3.67
C PHE A 56 -19.03 -8.81 4.13
N LYS A 57 -19.65 -9.46 5.13
CA LYS A 57 -19.21 -10.75 5.66
C LYS A 57 -20.16 -11.85 5.20
N SER A 58 -19.63 -12.95 4.67
CA SER A 58 -20.43 -14.09 4.21
C SER A 58 -19.61 -15.38 4.26
N GLY A 59 -20.22 -16.46 4.76
CA GLY A 59 -19.63 -17.80 4.73
C GLY A 59 -18.29 -17.94 5.49
N GLY A 60 -18.02 -17.11 6.49
CA GLY A 60 -16.72 -17.08 7.20
C GLY A 60 -15.65 -16.22 6.53
N PHE A 61 -16.01 -15.48 5.48
CA PHE A 61 -15.12 -14.57 4.74
C PHE A 61 -15.61 -13.13 4.84
N ILE A 62 -14.69 -12.20 4.63
CA ILE A 62 -14.94 -10.78 4.43
C ILE A 62 -14.61 -10.49 2.97
N LEU A 63 -15.54 -9.88 2.27
CA LEU A 63 -15.34 -9.38 0.92
C LEU A 63 -15.31 -7.87 0.99
N ASP A 64 -14.21 -7.31 0.53
CA ASP A 64 -13.96 -5.87 0.52
C ASP A 64 -13.67 -5.44 -0.90
N ARG A 65 -14.37 -4.43 -1.42
CA ARG A 65 -14.24 -3.95 -2.80
C ARG A 65 -12.79 -3.52 -2.98
N TYR A 66 -12.15 -4.08 -4.01
CA TYR A 66 -10.75 -3.81 -4.28
C TYR A 66 -10.54 -2.30 -4.50
N GLU A 67 -9.87 -1.67 -3.53
CA GLU A 67 -9.64 -0.22 -3.50
C GLU A 67 -10.92 0.62 -3.66
N GLU A 68 -12.06 0.14 -3.15
CA GLU A 68 -13.39 0.78 -3.28
C GLU A 68 -13.82 1.10 -4.75
N ARG A 69 -13.07 0.60 -5.74
CA ARG A 69 -13.26 0.93 -7.15
C ARG A 69 -14.64 0.55 -7.66
N PRO A 70 -15.21 1.36 -8.59
CA PRO A 70 -16.40 0.93 -9.32
C PRO A 70 -16.11 -0.29 -10.20
N ALA A 71 -17.16 -0.87 -10.77
CA ALA A 71 -17.01 -1.95 -11.74
C ALA A 71 -16.17 -1.48 -12.94
N TYR A 72 -15.29 -2.35 -13.44
CA TYR A 72 -14.67 -2.18 -14.74
C TYR A 72 -15.74 -2.40 -15.79
N VAL A 73 -16.07 -1.35 -16.56
CA VAL A 73 -17.13 -1.41 -17.58
C VAL A 73 -16.50 -1.57 -18.95
N PHE A 74 -16.94 -2.59 -19.68
CA PHE A 74 -16.49 -2.90 -21.02
C PHE A 74 -17.64 -2.76 -22.00
N ALA A 75 -17.51 -1.82 -22.94
CA ALA A 75 -18.40 -1.68 -24.08
C ALA A 75 -17.69 -2.21 -25.33
N PHE A 76 -17.91 -3.49 -25.64
CA PHE A 76 -17.38 -4.09 -26.86
C PHE A 76 -18.18 -3.63 -28.08
N SER A 77 -17.59 -3.76 -29.27
CA SER A 77 -18.22 -3.45 -30.55
C SER A 77 -19.45 -4.32 -30.86
N ASP A 78 -19.65 -5.42 -30.12
CA ASP A 78 -20.86 -6.25 -30.17
C ASP A 78 -22.09 -5.61 -29.49
N GLY A 79 -21.93 -4.41 -28.90
CA GLY A 79 -22.98 -3.67 -28.23
C GLY A 79 -23.39 -4.26 -26.88
N VAL A 80 -22.65 -5.24 -26.35
CA VAL A 80 -22.93 -5.89 -25.07
C VAL A 80 -22.02 -5.35 -23.98
N THR A 81 -22.62 -4.63 -23.03
CA THR A 81 -21.92 -4.15 -21.84
C THR A 81 -21.61 -5.30 -20.90
N ARG A 82 -20.34 -5.40 -20.51
CA ARG A 82 -19.85 -6.37 -19.53
C ARG A 82 -19.18 -5.63 -18.39
N LYS A 83 -19.33 -6.16 -17.18
CA LYS A 83 -18.74 -5.57 -15.98
C LYS A 83 -17.91 -6.59 -15.22
N ILE A 84 -16.80 -6.14 -14.65
CA ILE A 84 -16.04 -6.90 -13.66
C ILE A 84 -15.98 -6.12 -12.37
N TYR A 85 -16.32 -6.80 -11.27
CA TYR A 85 -16.23 -6.30 -9.92
C TYR A 85 -15.12 -7.07 -9.21
N LEU A 86 -14.15 -6.37 -8.62
CA LEU A 86 -13.08 -7.02 -7.85
C LEU A 86 -13.33 -6.89 -6.35
N TYR A 87 -13.07 -7.94 -5.60
CA TYR A 87 -13.05 -7.92 -4.14
C TYR A 87 -11.75 -8.54 -3.63
N LYS A 88 -11.16 -7.93 -2.60
CA LYS A 88 -10.22 -8.63 -1.72
C LYS A 88 -11.01 -9.56 -0.82
N VAL A 89 -10.47 -10.76 -0.62
CA VAL A 89 -11.09 -11.77 0.23
C VAL A 89 -10.23 -11.99 1.44
N PHE A 90 -10.83 -11.82 2.62
CA PHE A 90 -10.19 -12.09 3.90
C PHE A 90 -10.93 -13.18 4.66
N THR A 91 -10.25 -13.88 5.54
CA THR A 91 -10.89 -14.70 6.58
C THR A 91 -11.60 -13.80 7.60
N ALA A 92 -12.80 -14.19 8.04
CA ALA A 92 -13.54 -13.39 9.02
C ALA A 92 -12.99 -13.51 10.45
N ALA A 93 -12.24 -14.58 10.75
CA ALA A 93 -11.71 -14.86 12.08
C ALA A 93 -10.49 -14.00 12.42
N ASP A 94 -9.55 -13.88 11.48
CA ASP A 94 -8.24 -13.26 11.66
C ASP A 94 -7.90 -12.20 10.61
N THR A 95 -8.86 -11.80 9.76
CA THR A 95 -8.71 -10.74 8.73
C THR A 95 -7.53 -10.97 7.78
N LYS A 96 -7.21 -12.24 7.55
CA LYS A 96 -6.05 -12.62 6.74
C LYS A 96 -6.43 -12.67 5.28
N GLU A 97 -5.63 -12.01 4.45
CA GLU A 97 -5.87 -11.95 3.00
C GLU A 97 -5.64 -13.33 2.37
N LEU A 98 -6.63 -13.80 1.61
CA LEU A 98 -6.61 -15.08 0.91
C LEU A 98 -6.37 -14.92 -0.59
N GLY A 99 -6.78 -13.80 -1.18
CA GLY A 99 -6.72 -13.53 -2.61
C GLY A 99 -7.82 -12.59 -3.08
N LEU A 100 -8.21 -12.72 -4.35
CA LEU A 100 -9.23 -11.88 -4.98
C LEU A 100 -10.45 -12.69 -5.42
N LEU A 101 -11.61 -12.06 -5.41
CA LEU A 101 -12.81 -12.53 -6.12
C LEU A 101 -13.14 -11.52 -7.22
N ALA A 102 -13.04 -11.96 -8.47
CA ALA A 102 -13.58 -11.25 -9.62
C ALA A 102 -14.99 -11.75 -9.90
N VAL A 103 -15.97 -10.83 -9.99
CA VAL A 103 -17.34 -11.15 -10.38
C VAL A 103 -17.62 -10.53 -11.73
N TYR A 104 -17.78 -11.36 -12.74
CA TYR A 104 -18.20 -10.94 -14.07
C TYR A 104 -19.72 -10.86 -14.15
N LYS A 105 -20.22 -9.82 -14.81
CA LYS A 105 -21.64 -9.64 -15.13
C LYS A 105 -21.80 -9.25 -16.59
N ASN A 106 -22.59 -10.02 -17.31
CA ASN A 106 -23.06 -9.68 -18.66
C ASN A 106 -24.38 -8.91 -18.54
N GLU A 107 -24.41 -7.62 -18.88
CA GLU A 107 -25.62 -6.78 -18.71
C GLU A 107 -26.74 -7.15 -19.69
N LYS A 108 -26.43 -7.83 -20.81
CA LYS A 108 -27.45 -8.27 -21.77
C LYS A 108 -28.14 -9.56 -21.34
N THR A 109 -27.38 -10.54 -20.86
CA THR A 109 -27.92 -11.86 -20.46
C THR A 109 -28.24 -11.95 -18.97
N GLY A 110 -27.75 -11.01 -18.15
CA GLY A 110 -27.84 -11.07 -16.70
C GLY A 110 -26.96 -12.14 -16.06
N VAL A 111 -26.15 -12.85 -16.85
CA VAL A 111 -25.28 -13.93 -16.35
C VAL A 111 -24.21 -13.34 -15.45
N VAL A 112 -24.11 -13.90 -14.23
CA VAL A 112 -23.08 -13.57 -13.24
C VAL A 112 -22.16 -14.77 -13.05
N LYS A 113 -20.85 -14.56 -13.15
CA LYS A 113 -19.83 -15.61 -12.97
C LYS A 113 -18.78 -15.15 -11.95
N PRO A 114 -18.71 -15.80 -10.77
CA PRO A 114 -17.64 -15.57 -9.80
C PRO A 114 -16.37 -16.31 -10.19
N PHE A 115 -15.23 -15.67 -9.96
CA PHE A 115 -13.91 -16.16 -10.31
C PHE A 115 -12.94 -15.85 -9.17
N VAL A 116 -12.46 -16.89 -8.49
CA VAL A 116 -11.58 -16.72 -7.32
C VAL A 116 -10.14 -16.84 -7.79
N ILE A 117 -9.36 -15.79 -7.58
CA ILE A 117 -7.93 -15.74 -7.87
C ILE A 117 -7.19 -15.98 -6.54
N PRO A 118 -6.54 -17.14 -6.37
CA PRO A 118 -5.83 -17.45 -5.14
C PRO A 118 -4.65 -16.48 -4.91
N GLY A 119 -4.35 -16.18 -3.64
CA GLY A 119 -3.14 -15.46 -3.26
C GLY A 119 -1.87 -16.28 -3.53
N ALA A 120 -0.71 -15.63 -3.54
CA ALA A 120 0.57 -16.26 -3.87
C ALA A 120 0.93 -17.46 -2.98
N SER A 121 0.50 -17.43 -1.71
CA SER A 121 0.72 -18.53 -0.76
C SER A 121 -0.29 -19.66 -0.86
N ALA A 122 -1.31 -19.60 -1.73
CA ALA A 122 -2.39 -20.58 -1.79
C ALA A 122 -1.92 -22.00 -2.16
N ASP A 123 -2.71 -22.99 -1.74
CA ASP A 123 -2.39 -24.39 -2.00
C ASP A 123 -2.45 -24.69 -3.49
N ARG A 124 -1.60 -25.61 -3.96
CA ARG A 124 -1.56 -26.01 -5.38
C ARG A 124 -2.93 -26.41 -5.92
N LYS A 125 -3.75 -27.11 -5.14
CA LYS A 125 -5.10 -27.53 -5.55
C LYS A 125 -6.05 -26.35 -5.79
N ALA A 126 -5.88 -25.24 -5.05
CA ALA A 126 -6.65 -24.02 -5.29
C ALA A 126 -6.22 -23.36 -6.62
N TRP A 127 -4.92 -23.35 -6.91
CA TRP A 127 -4.39 -22.92 -8.21
C TRP A 127 -4.84 -23.81 -9.37
N ASP A 128 -4.88 -25.14 -9.19
CA ASP A 128 -5.39 -26.07 -10.19
C ASP A 128 -6.88 -25.79 -10.50
N ALA A 129 -7.69 -25.56 -9.47
CA ALA A 129 -9.11 -25.19 -9.63
C ALA A 129 -9.30 -23.83 -10.32
N TYR A 130 -8.44 -22.85 -10.03
CA TYR A 130 -8.43 -21.56 -10.74
C TYR A 130 -8.12 -21.73 -12.23
N ILE A 131 -7.13 -22.56 -12.59
CA ILE A 131 -6.80 -22.86 -13.98
C ILE A 131 -7.96 -23.58 -14.68
N ASP A 132 -8.59 -24.54 -14.01
CA ASP A 132 -9.78 -25.22 -14.53
C ASP A 132 -10.92 -24.25 -14.79
N ASP A 133 -11.13 -23.26 -13.92
CA ASP A 133 -12.12 -22.21 -14.16
C ASP A 133 -11.79 -21.36 -15.38
N LEU A 134 -10.50 -21.05 -15.62
CA LEU A 134 -10.10 -20.22 -16.76
C LEU A 134 -10.39 -20.95 -18.07
N LYS A 135 -10.16 -22.26 -18.07
CA LYS A 135 -10.44 -23.12 -19.20
C LYS A 135 -11.95 -23.33 -19.38
N TYR A 136 -12.63 -23.90 -18.39
CA TYR A 136 -13.99 -24.43 -18.59
C TYR A 136 -15.11 -23.40 -18.38
N VAL A 137 -14.89 -22.34 -17.61
CA VAL A 137 -15.85 -21.24 -17.44
C VAL A 137 -15.52 -20.10 -18.40
N GLY A 138 -14.23 -19.77 -18.51
CA GLY A 138 -13.71 -18.73 -19.39
C GLY A 138 -14.06 -18.94 -20.87
N GLU A 139 -13.89 -20.16 -21.39
CA GLU A 139 -14.18 -20.47 -22.81
C GLU A 139 -15.68 -20.46 -23.14
N LYS A 140 -16.55 -20.65 -22.14
CA LYS A 140 -18.00 -20.79 -22.35
C LYS A 140 -18.78 -19.46 -22.29
N GLU A 141 -18.22 -18.42 -21.68
CA GLU A 141 -18.88 -17.11 -21.56
C GLU A 141 -18.20 -16.08 -22.47
N PRO A 142 -18.85 -15.67 -23.59
CA PRO A 142 -18.28 -14.74 -24.54
C PRO A 142 -17.91 -13.39 -23.89
N GLY A 143 -16.62 -13.06 -23.94
CA GLY A 143 -16.08 -11.82 -23.40
C GLY A 143 -15.59 -11.91 -21.95
N LEU A 144 -15.80 -13.04 -21.25
CA LEU A 144 -15.30 -13.22 -19.88
C LEU A 144 -13.77 -13.17 -19.83
N MET A 145 -13.09 -14.00 -20.61
CA MET A 145 -11.62 -14.04 -20.63
C MET A 145 -10.97 -12.71 -21.02
N PRO A 146 -11.34 -12.05 -22.13
CA PRO A 146 -10.69 -10.78 -22.49
C PRO A 146 -10.95 -9.68 -21.46
N THR A 147 -12.14 -9.62 -20.84
CA THR A 147 -12.40 -8.65 -19.76
C THR A 147 -11.57 -8.96 -18.52
N LEU A 148 -11.55 -10.22 -18.07
CA LEU A 148 -10.80 -10.65 -16.89
C LEU A 148 -9.29 -10.43 -17.09
N THR A 149 -8.74 -10.86 -18.23
CA THR A 149 -7.34 -10.65 -18.57
C THR A 149 -7.00 -9.17 -18.62
N PHE A 150 -7.83 -8.31 -19.22
CA PHE A 150 -7.59 -6.87 -19.22
C PHE A 150 -7.53 -6.30 -17.81
N VAL A 151 -8.50 -6.62 -16.95
CA VAL A 151 -8.50 -6.16 -15.55
C VAL A 151 -7.22 -6.59 -14.84
N LEU A 152 -6.85 -7.87 -14.93
CA LEU A 152 -5.65 -8.39 -14.28
C LEU A 152 -4.36 -7.79 -14.84
N SER A 153 -4.26 -7.60 -16.16
CA SER A 153 -3.12 -6.94 -16.80
C SER A 153 -3.00 -5.49 -16.35
N ARG A 154 -4.13 -4.78 -16.20
CA ARG A 154 -4.17 -3.39 -15.72
C ARG A 154 -3.74 -3.29 -14.27
N GLU A 155 -4.24 -4.17 -13.39
CA GLU A 155 -3.81 -4.18 -11.98
C GLU A 155 -2.35 -4.60 -11.82
N MET A 156 -1.89 -5.57 -12.62
CA MET A 156 -0.47 -5.93 -12.66
C MET A 156 0.40 -4.77 -13.15
N ALA A 157 -0.04 -4.05 -14.19
CA ALA A 157 0.66 -2.86 -14.67
C ALA A 157 0.69 -1.75 -13.59
N GLY A 158 -0.44 -1.54 -12.89
CA GLY A 158 -0.51 -0.62 -11.75
C GLY A 158 0.45 -1.03 -10.63
N LEU A 159 0.52 -2.31 -10.28
CA LEU A 159 1.48 -2.83 -9.29
C LEU A 159 2.93 -2.58 -9.73
N LEU A 160 3.27 -2.92 -10.98
CA LEU A 160 4.62 -2.78 -11.53
C LEU A 160 5.05 -1.31 -11.71
N SER A 161 4.09 -0.39 -11.90
CA SER A 161 4.34 1.05 -11.95
C SER A 161 4.39 1.70 -10.56
N GLY A 162 4.33 0.91 -9.47
CA GLY A 162 4.36 1.41 -8.09
C GLY A 162 3.04 1.99 -7.59
N GLY A 163 1.90 1.57 -8.14
CA GLY A 163 0.55 1.98 -7.75
C GLY A 163 0.04 3.25 -8.44
N THR A 164 0.79 3.82 -9.38
CA THR A 164 0.54 5.14 -10.01
C THR A 164 -0.28 5.07 -11.30
N GLY A 165 -0.71 3.88 -11.73
CA GLY A 165 -1.46 3.66 -12.97
C GLY A 165 -2.88 4.21 -12.93
N LYS A 166 -3.04 5.54 -13.10
CA LYS A 166 -4.31 6.16 -13.47
C LYS A 166 -4.89 5.44 -14.68
N SER A 167 -6.14 5.03 -14.58
CA SER A 167 -6.93 4.68 -15.75
C SER A 167 -8.36 5.14 -15.51
N ASP A 168 -8.56 6.38 -15.94
CA ASP A 168 -9.84 6.92 -16.40
C ASP A 168 -10.48 5.90 -17.33
N GLU A 169 -11.60 5.31 -16.90
CA GLU A 169 -12.81 5.11 -17.70
C GLU A 169 -13.87 4.39 -16.86
N GLY A 170 -15.04 5.03 -16.70
CA GLY A 170 -16.28 4.32 -16.36
C GLY A 170 -16.71 4.33 -14.90
N GLY A 171 -16.82 5.49 -14.27
CA GLY A 171 -17.59 5.62 -13.03
C GLY A 171 -17.58 7.06 -12.53
N ALA A 172 -18.77 7.66 -12.39
CA ALA A 172 -18.92 8.99 -11.83
C ALA A 172 -18.09 9.09 -10.54
N LYS A 173 -17.13 10.03 -10.53
CA LYS A 173 -16.22 10.34 -9.43
C LYS A 173 -16.95 10.27 -8.09
N LYS A 174 -16.78 9.16 -7.36
CA LYS A 174 -17.03 9.12 -5.92
C LYS A 174 -15.70 9.39 -5.22
N LYS A 175 -15.82 10.14 -4.13
CA LYS A 175 -14.78 10.89 -3.43
C LYS A 175 -13.76 9.99 -2.71
N GLU A 176 -12.85 9.38 -3.46
CA GLU A 176 -11.64 8.73 -2.92
C GLU A 176 -10.35 9.47 -3.30
N GLU A 177 -10.47 10.66 -3.89
CA GLU A 177 -9.33 11.42 -4.43
C GLU A 177 -8.49 12.14 -3.35
N TYR A 178 -8.81 12.01 -2.05
CA TYR A 178 -8.23 12.84 -0.98
C TYR A 178 -7.30 12.10 0.00
N ASN A 179 -6.66 11.03 -0.46
CA ASN A 179 -5.92 10.13 0.43
C ASN A 179 -4.41 10.38 0.51
N PHE A 180 -3.85 11.27 -0.32
CA PHE A 180 -2.40 11.56 -0.37
C PHE A 180 -2.15 13.03 -0.13
N CYS A 181 -2.32 13.54 1.09
CA CYS A 181 -2.26 14.97 1.33
C CYS A 181 -1.59 15.34 2.66
N PHE A 182 -1.19 16.61 2.75
CA PHE A 182 -0.56 17.26 3.90
C PHE A 182 -1.44 18.39 4.43
N ALA A 183 -1.22 18.77 5.69
CA ALA A 183 -1.86 19.96 6.26
C ALA A 183 -1.47 21.25 5.53
N ALA A 184 -2.32 22.27 5.56
CA ALA A 184 -2.08 23.57 4.91
C ALA A 184 -0.73 24.23 5.27
N ASN A 185 -0.30 24.07 6.52
CA ASN A 185 0.94 24.62 7.06
C ASN A 185 2.18 23.76 6.77
N ALA A 186 2.03 22.61 6.10
CA ALA A 186 3.15 21.71 5.83
C ALA A 186 4.25 22.45 5.05
N PRO A 187 5.50 22.46 5.58
CA PRO A 187 6.60 23.23 4.98
C PRO A 187 7.18 22.49 3.78
N ILE A 188 7.11 23.09 2.59
CA ILE A 188 7.75 22.60 1.36
C ILE A 188 9.13 23.20 1.23
N THR A 189 10.14 22.38 0.94
CA THR A 189 11.50 22.85 0.68
C THR A 189 11.62 23.32 -0.77
N LEU A 190 11.94 24.59 -0.97
CA LEU A 190 12.17 25.19 -2.29
C LEU A 190 13.56 24.83 -2.82
N ALA A 191 13.80 25.07 -4.12
CA ALA A 191 15.07 24.75 -4.75
C ALA A 191 16.29 25.52 -4.21
N ASP A 192 16.06 26.66 -3.56
CA ASP A 192 17.09 27.47 -2.89
C ASP A 192 17.33 27.05 -1.42
N GLY A 193 16.66 25.99 -0.95
CA GLY A 193 16.72 25.51 0.43
C GLY A 193 15.80 26.26 1.41
N SER A 194 15.15 27.35 0.98
CA SER A 194 14.14 28.02 1.80
C SER A 194 12.86 27.18 1.91
N SER A 195 11.95 27.57 2.80
CA SER A 195 10.68 26.86 3.00
C SER A 195 9.46 27.73 2.74
N LYS A 196 8.44 27.14 2.12
CA LYS A 196 7.12 27.75 1.88
C LYS A 196 6.02 26.78 2.29
N SER A 197 4.97 27.25 2.96
CA SER A 197 3.80 26.40 3.27
C SER A 197 3.16 25.86 1.98
N ILE A 198 2.74 24.59 1.99
CA ILE A 198 2.14 23.92 0.83
C ILE A 198 0.92 24.67 0.29
N SER A 199 0.14 25.32 1.15
CA SER A 199 -1.03 26.12 0.74
C SER A 199 -0.68 27.38 -0.06
N ALA A 200 0.60 27.81 -0.03
CA ALA A 200 1.09 28.98 -0.75
C ALA A 200 1.90 28.61 -2.01
N VAL A 201 2.18 27.32 -2.23
CA VAL A 201 2.83 26.82 -3.43
C VAL A 201 1.86 26.89 -4.61
N LYS A 202 2.38 27.20 -5.79
CA LYS A 202 1.60 27.29 -7.03
C LYS A 202 2.21 26.41 -8.12
N ALA A 203 1.40 26.02 -9.10
CA ALA A 203 1.92 25.40 -10.31
C ALA A 203 2.94 26.36 -10.98
N GLY A 204 4.07 25.81 -11.41
CA GLY A 204 5.24 26.53 -11.91
C GLY A 204 6.30 26.83 -10.86
N ASP A 205 5.98 26.79 -9.55
CA ASP A 205 7.00 26.95 -8.50
C ASP A 205 8.06 25.85 -8.61
N VAL A 206 9.31 26.21 -8.31
CA VAL A 206 10.44 25.28 -8.31
C VAL A 206 10.72 24.83 -6.89
N VAL A 207 10.58 23.53 -6.64
CA VAL A 207 10.79 22.91 -5.33
C VAL A 207 11.96 21.95 -5.39
N LEU A 208 12.47 21.55 -4.22
CA LEU A 208 13.50 20.52 -4.17
C LEU A 208 12.83 19.15 -4.34
N GLY A 209 13.22 18.46 -5.41
CA GLY A 209 12.82 17.10 -5.72
C GLY A 209 13.90 16.09 -5.33
N TYR A 210 13.55 14.82 -5.42
CA TYR A 210 14.46 13.70 -5.15
C TYR A 210 14.42 12.67 -6.28
N ASP A 211 15.58 12.35 -6.86
CA ASP A 211 15.70 11.26 -7.82
C ASP A 211 16.15 9.99 -7.09
N ALA A 212 15.27 8.99 -7.01
CA ALA A 212 15.55 7.72 -6.33
C ALA A 212 16.61 6.85 -7.02
N LYS A 213 16.86 7.06 -8.33
CA LYS A 213 17.88 6.31 -9.09
C LYS A 213 19.27 6.84 -8.80
N THR A 214 19.43 8.17 -8.83
CA THR A 214 20.73 8.81 -8.56
C THR A 214 20.94 9.08 -7.07
N LYS A 215 19.88 9.03 -6.26
CA LYS A 215 19.85 9.39 -4.84
C LYS A 215 20.27 10.84 -4.59
N THR A 216 20.00 11.72 -5.54
CA THR A 216 20.37 13.14 -5.47
C THR A 216 19.14 14.04 -5.40
N LEU A 217 19.31 15.20 -4.78
CA LEU A 217 18.31 16.25 -4.79
C LEU A 217 18.45 17.08 -6.05
N THR A 218 17.35 17.33 -6.73
CA THR A 218 17.30 18.09 -7.97
C THR A 218 16.13 19.06 -7.96
N PRO A 219 16.29 20.30 -8.44
CA PRO A 219 15.15 21.19 -8.63
C PRO A 219 14.11 20.55 -9.55
N THR A 220 12.82 20.68 -9.20
CA THR A 220 11.69 20.17 -10.00
C THR A 220 10.56 21.17 -10.02
N HIS A 221 9.83 21.25 -11.13
CA HIS A 221 8.66 22.12 -11.22
C HIS A 221 7.41 21.45 -10.68
N VAL A 222 6.59 22.23 -9.96
CA VAL A 222 5.24 21.84 -9.58
C VAL A 222 4.34 21.93 -10.81
N THR A 223 3.81 20.81 -11.28
CA THR A 223 2.89 20.77 -12.43
C THR A 223 1.45 21.01 -12.01
N LYS A 224 1.10 20.62 -10.78
CA LYS A 224 -0.25 20.76 -10.24
C LYS A 224 -0.23 20.88 -8.71
N VAL A 225 -1.20 21.62 -8.18
CA VAL A 225 -1.53 21.64 -6.75
C VAL A 225 -2.94 21.10 -6.58
N ASP A 226 -3.09 20.03 -5.81
CA ASP A 226 -4.37 19.48 -5.40
C ASP A 226 -4.71 20.04 -4.01
N ALA A 227 -5.93 20.55 -3.83
CA ALA A 227 -6.40 21.11 -2.57
C ALA A 227 -7.82 20.59 -2.27
N HIS A 228 -8.05 20.17 -1.04
CA HIS A 228 -9.28 19.52 -0.62
C HIS A 228 -9.74 20.02 0.74
N GLU A 229 -11.06 20.24 0.86
CA GLU A 229 -11.73 20.65 2.08
C GLU A 229 -12.60 19.51 2.61
N GLY A 230 -12.57 19.27 3.92
CA GLY A 230 -13.23 18.13 4.56
C GLY A 230 -12.83 17.97 6.02
N ASP A 231 -12.95 16.76 6.55
CA ASP A 231 -12.41 16.39 7.87
C ASP A 231 -11.38 15.28 7.64
N PHE A 232 -10.10 15.61 7.80
CA PHE A 232 -9.00 14.70 7.51
C PHE A 232 -8.20 14.42 8.77
N THR A 233 -8.02 13.14 9.11
CA THR A 233 -7.12 12.71 10.18
C THR A 233 -5.71 12.48 9.63
N LEU A 234 -4.71 13.04 10.30
CA LEU A 234 -3.31 12.90 9.92
C LEU A 234 -2.63 11.84 10.77
N ALA A 235 -1.85 10.98 10.12
CA ALA A 235 -0.86 10.12 10.74
C ALA A 235 0.44 10.90 10.93
N GLY A 236 1.23 10.51 11.94
CA GLY A 236 2.49 11.18 12.25
C GLY A 236 3.61 10.20 12.55
N VAL A 237 4.80 10.51 12.06
CA VAL A 237 6.03 9.77 12.37
C VAL A 237 7.07 10.73 12.94
N TRP A 238 7.73 10.33 14.02
CA TRP A 238 8.82 11.09 14.64
C TRP A 238 10.14 10.51 14.22
N LEU A 239 11.00 11.37 13.71
CA LEU A 239 12.26 11.07 13.06
C LEU A 239 13.41 11.58 13.91
N SER A 240 14.33 10.68 14.28
CA SER A 240 15.59 11.03 14.93
C SER A 240 16.75 10.77 13.97
N TRP A 241 17.76 11.62 14.02
CA TRP A 241 18.98 11.39 13.24
C TRP A 241 19.63 10.07 13.68
N VAL A 242 20.16 9.32 12.71
CA VAL A 242 20.95 8.12 13.00
C VAL A 242 22.34 8.58 13.38
N ASN A 243 22.61 8.74 14.68
CA ASN A 243 24.00 8.87 15.15
C ASN A 243 24.72 7.56 14.79
N GLU A 244 25.72 7.63 13.90
CA GLU A 244 26.85 6.71 14.04
C GLU A 244 27.49 7.00 15.40
N LEU A 245 27.83 5.97 16.17
CA LEU A 245 28.53 6.09 17.45
C LEU A 245 29.89 6.76 17.21
N THR A 246 29.94 8.09 17.18
CA THR A 246 31.17 8.85 17.32
C THR A 246 31.45 8.97 18.82
N ALA A 247 32.71 8.78 19.21
CA ALA A 247 33.17 8.91 20.59
C ALA A 247 33.22 10.39 21.06
N ASP A 248 32.24 11.18 20.62
CA ASP A 248 32.17 12.61 20.87
C ASP A 248 30.91 12.94 21.67
N ASN A 249 31.10 13.35 22.92
CA ASN A 249 30.03 13.66 23.88
C ASN A 249 29.38 15.04 23.64
N HIS A 250 29.65 15.68 22.50
CA HIS A 250 29.13 17.01 22.17
C HIS A 250 27.82 17.01 21.35
N ASN A 251 27.33 15.85 20.88
CA ASN A 251 26.03 15.80 20.19
C ASN A 251 24.88 15.79 21.19
N GLY A 252 24.36 16.98 21.49
CA GLY A 252 23.11 17.15 22.21
C GLY A 252 21.99 16.31 21.61
N LEU A 253 21.17 15.70 22.46
CA LEU A 253 19.96 14.97 22.08
C LEU A 253 19.07 15.89 21.23
N THR A 254 19.10 15.72 19.91
CA THR A 254 18.25 16.49 19.01
C THR A 254 16.83 15.97 19.17
N ALA A 255 15.87 16.87 19.40
CA ALA A 255 14.47 16.48 19.53
C ALA A 255 13.99 15.80 18.23
N PRO A 256 13.21 14.71 18.32
CA PRO A 256 12.66 14.05 17.13
C PRO A 256 11.79 15.03 16.32
N VAL A 257 11.96 15.00 15.01
CA VAL A 257 11.19 15.84 14.09
C VAL A 257 9.95 15.10 13.60
N LEU A 258 8.82 15.78 13.59
CA LEU A 258 7.53 15.22 13.19
C LEU A 258 7.30 15.41 11.68
N LEU A 259 6.96 14.32 10.99
CA LEU A 259 6.37 14.33 9.66
C LEU A 259 4.90 13.87 9.77
N GLU A 260 3.97 14.70 9.29
CA GLU A 260 2.54 14.44 9.31
C GLU A 260 1.94 14.47 7.92
N ALA A 261 1.09 13.50 7.61
CA ALA A 261 0.31 13.45 6.37
C ALA A 261 -0.92 12.57 6.56
N THR A 262 -1.80 12.48 5.56
CA THR A 262 -2.83 11.44 5.53
C THR A 262 -2.18 10.05 5.57
N ALA A 263 -2.85 9.06 6.19
CA ALA A 263 -2.26 7.74 6.42
C ALA A 263 -1.79 7.03 5.14
N ASN A 264 -2.46 7.26 4.01
CA ASN A 264 -2.11 6.63 2.74
C ASN A 264 -0.99 7.38 1.98
N HIS A 265 -0.53 8.53 2.46
CA HIS A 265 0.47 9.36 1.78
C HIS A 265 1.79 8.59 1.58
N PRO A 266 2.30 8.43 0.35
CA PRO A 266 3.50 7.66 0.09
C PRO A 266 4.77 8.42 0.52
N VAL A 267 5.61 7.75 1.28
CA VAL A 267 6.94 8.22 1.68
C VAL A 267 8.04 7.30 1.15
N MET A 268 9.24 7.85 0.99
CA MET A 268 10.42 7.07 0.63
C MET A 268 11.10 6.54 1.88
N THR A 269 11.09 5.21 2.03
CA THR A 269 11.84 4.51 3.08
C THR A 269 13.06 3.79 2.48
N ALA A 270 13.98 3.30 3.31
CA ALA A 270 15.10 2.48 2.85
C ALA A 270 14.69 1.19 2.13
N THR A 271 13.47 0.68 2.36
CA THR A 271 12.92 -0.48 1.63
C THR A 271 12.04 -0.06 0.43
N GLY A 272 12.03 1.23 0.09
CA GLY A 272 11.25 1.80 -1.00
C GLY A 272 9.99 2.52 -0.54
N ARG A 273 9.06 2.69 -1.48
CA ARG A 273 7.78 3.37 -1.27
C ARG A 273 6.93 2.66 -0.21
N LYS A 274 6.39 3.43 0.74
CA LYS A 274 5.45 2.93 1.76
C LYS A 274 4.45 4.03 2.15
N ALA A 275 3.22 3.67 2.51
CA ALA A 275 2.25 4.62 3.05
C ALA A 275 2.65 5.08 4.46
N LEU A 276 2.50 6.38 4.77
CA LEU A 276 2.93 6.95 6.05
C LEU A 276 2.33 6.22 7.26
N GLY A 277 1.05 5.83 7.19
CA GLY A 277 0.35 5.12 8.25
C GLY A 277 0.80 3.66 8.45
N GLU A 278 1.57 3.11 7.53
CA GLU A 278 2.17 1.78 7.61
C GLU A 278 3.62 1.80 8.09
N VAL A 279 4.26 2.98 8.11
CA VAL A 279 5.64 3.15 8.60
C VAL A 279 5.73 2.72 10.06
N GLN A 280 6.71 1.87 10.36
CA GLN A 280 6.93 1.34 11.71
C GLN A 280 8.15 1.97 12.38
N PRO A 281 8.15 2.07 13.72
CA PRO A 281 9.36 2.40 14.48
C PRO A 281 10.52 1.48 14.09
N GLY A 282 11.69 2.06 13.88
CA GLY A 282 12.89 1.36 13.42
C GLY A 282 13.22 1.57 11.94
N GLU A 283 12.25 1.97 11.13
CA GLU A 283 12.45 2.22 9.70
C GLU A 283 13.22 3.51 9.45
N ILE A 284 13.81 3.62 8.25
CA ILE A 284 14.64 4.76 7.85
C ILE A 284 13.91 5.56 6.78
N LEU A 285 13.76 6.86 7.03
CA LEU A 285 13.37 7.87 6.04
C LEU A 285 14.57 8.79 5.74
N TYR A 286 14.47 9.51 4.63
CA TYR A 286 15.53 10.40 4.16
C TYR A 286 15.13 11.86 4.34
N ARG A 287 15.99 12.64 4.99
CA ARG A 287 15.82 14.09 5.16
C ARG A 287 16.93 14.87 4.51
N TYR A 288 16.62 16.04 3.97
CA TYR A 288 17.57 16.99 3.45
C TYR A 288 18.53 17.44 4.54
N ASP A 289 19.80 17.48 4.16
CA ASP A 289 20.86 18.10 4.93
C ASP A 289 21.44 19.26 4.13
N ALA A 290 21.17 20.47 4.59
CA ALA A 290 21.64 21.69 3.96
C ALA A 290 23.17 21.82 3.96
N ALA A 291 23.89 21.18 4.90
CA ALA A 291 25.34 21.25 4.96
C ALA A 291 26.01 20.45 3.84
N THR A 292 25.42 19.31 3.46
CA THR A 292 25.94 18.42 2.41
C THR A 292 25.22 18.58 1.07
N ASN A 293 24.15 19.38 1.05
CA ASN A 293 23.18 19.47 -0.05
C ASN A 293 22.70 18.08 -0.52
N GLY A 294 22.55 17.16 0.44
CA GLY A 294 22.25 15.75 0.22
C GLY A 294 21.11 15.27 1.12
N VAL A 295 20.96 13.94 1.21
CA VAL A 295 20.00 13.32 2.12
C VAL A 295 20.69 12.53 3.21
N SER A 296 20.24 12.72 4.45
CA SER A 296 20.67 12.01 5.64
C SER A 296 19.60 11.02 6.10
N ALA A 297 20.06 9.87 6.61
CA ALA A 297 19.17 8.84 7.15
C ALA A 297 18.63 9.24 8.53
N TYR A 298 17.31 9.17 8.67
CA TYR A 298 16.62 9.39 9.93
C TYR A 298 15.81 8.15 10.30
N LYS A 299 15.95 7.70 11.54
CA LYS A 299 15.22 6.57 12.08
C LYS A 299 13.89 7.01 12.67
N VAL A 300 12.83 6.28 12.35
CA VAL A 300 11.52 6.44 12.96
C VAL A 300 11.60 5.94 14.40
N VAL A 301 11.38 6.83 15.36
CA VAL A 301 11.39 6.50 16.80
C VAL A 301 9.98 6.29 17.36
N ARG A 302 8.97 6.85 16.70
CA ARG A 302 7.55 6.73 17.06
C ARG A 302 6.71 6.90 15.80
N ALA A 303 5.60 6.18 15.72
CA ALA A 303 4.59 6.32 14.68
C ALA A 303 3.19 6.30 15.31
N GLU A 304 2.30 7.16 14.84
CA GLU A 304 0.91 7.25 15.28
C GLU A 304 -0.03 7.34 14.10
N LYS A 305 -1.12 6.56 14.15
CA LYS A 305 -2.11 6.50 13.07
C LYS A 305 -3.02 7.73 13.02
N ALA A 306 -3.11 8.47 14.11
CA ALA A 306 -3.96 9.64 14.25
C ALA A 306 -3.35 10.60 15.29
N VAL A 307 -2.78 11.71 14.83
CA VAL A 307 -2.21 12.76 15.69
C VAL A 307 -3.24 13.86 15.93
N HIS A 308 -3.82 14.40 14.86
CA HIS A 308 -4.90 15.37 14.92
C HIS A 308 -5.70 15.37 13.60
N SER A 309 -6.77 16.19 13.56
CA SER A 309 -7.55 16.40 12.34
C SER A 309 -7.42 17.82 11.79
N VAL A 310 -7.58 17.98 10.48
CA VAL A 310 -7.50 19.26 9.76
C VAL A 310 -8.65 19.40 8.77
N LYS A 311 -9.00 20.65 8.43
CA LYS A 311 -10.07 20.96 7.49
C LYS A 311 -9.62 21.01 6.03
N ASN A 312 -8.38 21.47 5.82
CA ASN A 312 -7.82 21.67 4.50
C ASN A 312 -6.56 20.83 4.35
N VAL A 313 -6.47 20.08 3.26
CA VAL A 313 -5.30 19.31 2.90
C VAL A 313 -4.86 19.58 1.47
N TYR A 314 -3.57 19.44 1.23
CA TYR A 314 -2.93 19.80 -0.02
C TYR A 314 -1.97 18.71 -0.48
N ASN A 315 -1.77 18.60 -1.79
CA ASN A 315 -0.73 17.78 -2.38
C ASN A 315 -0.12 18.49 -3.59
N LEU A 316 1.17 18.27 -3.83
CA LEU A 316 1.84 18.73 -5.03
C LEU A 316 2.00 17.57 -5.98
N VAL A 317 1.93 17.84 -7.28
CA VAL A 317 2.41 16.93 -8.35
C VAL A 317 3.62 17.60 -8.98
N THR A 318 4.75 16.90 -9.05
CA THR A 318 6.01 17.43 -9.58
C THR A 318 6.48 16.64 -10.79
N GLU A 319 7.39 17.20 -11.58
CA GLU A 319 7.97 16.48 -12.73
C GLU A 319 8.80 15.27 -12.31
N SER A 320 9.43 15.33 -11.13
CA SER A 320 10.26 14.25 -10.57
C SER A 320 9.46 13.11 -9.93
N GLY A 321 8.19 13.34 -9.56
CA GLY A 321 7.40 12.40 -8.76
C GLY A 321 7.72 12.38 -7.26
N ALA A 322 8.64 13.24 -6.80
CA ALA A 322 9.06 13.31 -5.40
C ALA A 322 9.50 14.72 -5.03
N TYR A 323 9.17 15.14 -3.81
CA TYR A 323 9.50 16.45 -3.26
C TYR A 323 9.71 16.38 -1.75
N LEU A 324 10.07 17.50 -1.14
CA LEU A 324 10.40 17.54 0.28
C LEU A 324 9.36 18.29 1.11
N VAL A 325 8.90 17.65 2.18
CA VAL A 325 8.00 18.21 3.20
C VAL A 325 8.66 18.10 4.57
N GLY A 326 8.84 19.22 5.26
CA GLY A 326 9.61 19.25 6.51
C GLY A 326 11.01 18.68 6.31
N GLU A 327 11.61 19.03 5.16
CA GLU A 327 12.89 18.51 4.69
C GLU A 327 12.90 16.99 4.44
N THR A 328 11.77 16.28 4.60
CA THR A 328 11.69 14.83 4.45
C THR A 328 11.23 14.49 3.04
N VAL A 329 11.86 13.49 2.42
CA VAL A 329 11.52 13.02 1.07
C VAL A 329 10.17 12.30 1.08
N VAL A 330 9.23 12.83 0.29
CA VAL A 330 7.89 12.27 0.08
C VAL A 330 7.61 12.10 -1.42
N LEU A 331 6.59 11.31 -1.75
CA LEU A 331 6.22 11.00 -3.14
C LEU A 331 4.88 11.66 -3.48
N ASP A 332 4.71 12.13 -4.72
CA ASP A 332 3.56 12.96 -5.09
C ASP A 332 2.26 12.20 -5.37
N LYS A 333 2.33 10.90 -5.68
CA LYS A 333 1.23 9.93 -5.74
C LYS A 333 1.71 8.54 -6.09
#